data_AF-A0A6P4ZT53-F1
#
_entry.id   AF-A0A6P4ZT53-F1
#
_cell.length_a   1.000
_cell.length_b   1.000
_cell.length_c   1.000
_cell.angle_alpha   90.00
_cell.angle_beta   90.00
_cell.angle_gamma   90.00
#
_symmetry.space_group_name_H-M   'P 1'
#
loop_
_entity.id
_entity.type
_entity.pdbx_description
1 polymer ?
#
loop_
_entity_poly.entity_id
_entity_poly.type
_entity_poly.pdbx_seq_one_letter_code
_entity_poly.pdbx_strand_id
1 'polypeptide(L)'
;MCYPHTSWGIAGFRLTFPSSKIYKSNCSRWQQIGDHFNFLVHHTVFNKTAMDRVMKPGTRYIGIMREPQSHIRSWFFYNRHHRIYKNQGHKNPLGEYLDNPEHFEELAGRRKKRPYVGDRNKQAHELGFPPELLNTEDTDTMDTAIRQLNQSYTFIIISEYYEESLVMLRRKLCWDMYYILHSNKKIHEQHNPKKYIPFTDKQLENHRRINTIDYRMYDFFNRTFWKTVQEEEKRGFWEEVAYFKDLVERP
;
A
#
# COMPACT_ATOMS: atom_id res chain seq x y z
N MET A 1 19.15 0.19 -10.44
CA MET A 1 17.75 -0.21 -10.20
C MET A 1 17.73 -1.71 -9.93
N CYS A 2 17.09 -2.17 -8.86
CA CYS A 2 16.99 -3.60 -8.54
C CYS A 2 15.89 -4.25 -9.38
N TYR A 3 16.28 -5.25 -10.18
CA TYR A 3 15.34 -6.22 -10.77
C TYR A 3 15.54 -7.54 -10.04
N PRO A 4 14.51 -8.32 -9.71
CA PRO A 4 14.65 -9.56 -8.96
C PRO A 4 15.37 -10.63 -9.77
N HIS A 5 16.07 -11.54 -9.08
CA HIS A 5 16.97 -12.51 -9.70
C HIS A 5 16.26 -13.61 -10.52
N THR A 6 14.95 -13.80 -10.37
CA THR A 6 14.21 -14.88 -11.04
C THR A 6 13.47 -14.39 -12.27
N SER A 7 13.94 -14.81 -13.45
CA SER A 7 13.41 -14.45 -14.77
C SER A 7 12.18 -15.27 -15.20
N TRP A 8 11.47 -15.95 -14.29
CA TRP A 8 10.34 -16.83 -14.66
C TRP A 8 9.19 -16.77 -13.64
N GLY A 9 8.03 -16.29 -14.09
CA GLY A 9 6.77 -16.29 -13.34
C GLY A 9 6.64 -15.20 -12.28
N ILE A 10 5.41 -15.01 -11.76
CA ILE A 10 4.98 -13.96 -10.81
C ILE A 10 5.89 -13.82 -9.55
N ALA A 11 6.72 -14.81 -9.26
CA ALA A 11 7.76 -14.76 -8.22
C ALA A 11 8.88 -13.75 -8.52
N GLY A 12 9.17 -13.47 -9.79
CA GLY A 12 10.16 -12.49 -10.25
C GLY A 12 9.71 -11.04 -10.21
N PHE A 13 8.81 -10.67 -9.28
CA PHE A 13 8.42 -9.27 -9.04
C PHE A 13 8.41 -8.90 -7.55
N ARG A 14 8.90 -9.78 -6.66
CA ARG A 14 8.88 -9.59 -5.20
C ARG A 14 10.27 -9.78 -4.61
N LEU A 15 10.78 -8.74 -3.93
CA LEU A 15 12.18 -8.71 -3.47
C LEU A 15 12.29 -9.60 -2.23
N THR A 16 11.28 -9.48 -1.37
CA THR A 16 11.21 -10.22 -0.11
C THR A 16 9.79 -10.60 0.26
N PHE A 17 8.77 -10.08 -0.43
CA PHE A 17 7.38 -10.22 0.00
C PHE A 17 6.94 -11.70 0.08
N PRO A 18 6.26 -12.12 1.16
CA PRO A 18 5.70 -11.29 2.24
C PRO A 18 6.62 -11.08 3.45
N SER A 19 7.92 -11.38 3.34
CA SER A 19 8.91 -11.18 4.42
C SER A 19 9.42 -9.73 4.48
N SER A 20 9.79 -9.31 5.70
CA SER A 20 10.52 -8.06 5.99
C SER A 20 12.05 -8.19 5.85
N LYS A 21 12.58 -9.39 5.57
CA LYS A 21 14.02 -9.64 5.43
C LYS A 21 14.51 -9.29 4.02
N ILE A 22 15.28 -8.20 3.90
CA ILE A 22 15.83 -7.71 2.62
C ILE A 22 17.30 -8.07 2.50
N TYR A 23 17.65 -8.75 1.40
CA TYR A 23 19.02 -9.12 1.05
C TYR A 23 19.36 -8.60 -0.34
N LYS A 24 20.54 -8.00 -0.49
CA LYS A 24 21.03 -7.47 -1.78
C LYS A 24 21.13 -8.55 -2.86
N SER A 25 21.46 -9.78 -2.46
CA SER A 25 21.52 -10.97 -3.33
C SER A 25 20.18 -11.33 -4.01
N ASN A 26 19.06 -10.80 -3.52
CA ASN A 26 17.75 -11.03 -4.14
C ASN A 26 17.57 -10.22 -5.43
N CYS A 27 18.44 -9.25 -5.72
CA CYS A 27 18.44 -8.48 -6.96
C CYS A 27 19.35 -9.14 -8.03
N SER A 28 18.85 -9.31 -9.25
CA SER A 28 19.66 -9.60 -10.44
C SER A 28 20.77 -8.55 -10.59
N ARG A 29 21.93 -9.00 -11.07
CA ARG A 29 23.11 -8.15 -11.33
C ARG A 29 23.53 -7.32 -10.10
N TRP A 30 23.20 -7.76 -8.88
CA TRP A 30 23.52 -7.03 -7.65
C TRP A 30 25.01 -6.78 -7.43
N GLN A 31 25.88 -7.61 -8.04
CA GLN A 31 27.34 -7.44 -8.01
C GLN A 31 27.81 -6.26 -8.87
N GLN A 32 27.01 -5.84 -9.86
CA GLN A 32 27.30 -4.68 -10.72
C GLN A 32 26.72 -3.38 -10.17
N ILE A 33 25.74 -3.49 -9.27
CA ILE A 33 25.23 -2.38 -8.48
C ILE A 33 26.19 -2.28 -7.29
N GLY A 34 26.86 -1.14 -7.08
CA GLY A 34 27.75 -0.94 -5.92
C GLY A 34 27.06 -1.27 -4.58
N ASP A 35 27.75 -1.19 -3.44
CA ASP A 35 27.28 -1.77 -2.16
C ASP A 35 25.86 -1.39 -1.71
N HIS A 36 25.29 -0.31 -2.24
CA HIS A 36 23.95 0.18 -1.88
C HIS A 36 23.15 0.61 -3.11
N PHE A 37 21.82 0.52 -3.03
CA PHE A 37 20.88 1.06 -4.01
C PHE A 37 20.67 2.57 -3.80
N ASN A 38 20.53 3.31 -4.91
CA ASN A 38 20.07 4.71 -4.90
C ASN A 38 18.55 4.83 -4.99
N PHE A 39 17.88 3.85 -5.60
CA PHE A 39 16.45 3.85 -5.82
C PHE A 39 15.93 2.41 -5.82
N LEU A 40 14.90 2.16 -5.01
CA LEU A 40 14.25 0.86 -4.88
C LEU A 40 12.73 1.04 -4.92
N VAL A 41 12.11 0.54 -5.99
CA VAL A 41 10.65 0.48 -6.14
C VAL A 41 10.30 -0.95 -6.44
N HIS A 42 9.77 -1.64 -5.43
CA HIS A 42 9.55 -3.07 -5.53
C HIS A 42 8.54 -3.56 -4.48
N HIS A 43 7.84 -4.66 -4.75
CA HIS A 43 7.02 -5.31 -3.74
C HIS A 43 7.91 -5.87 -2.61
N THR A 44 7.81 -5.25 -1.44
CA THR A 44 8.51 -5.58 -0.19
C THR A 44 7.61 -5.19 0.98
N VAL A 45 7.81 -5.85 2.12
CA VAL A 45 7.33 -5.32 3.41
C VAL A 45 8.34 -4.28 3.88
N PHE A 46 7.87 -3.11 4.30
CA PHE A 46 8.74 -2.09 4.83
C PHE A 46 9.39 -2.55 6.14
N ASN A 47 10.70 -2.37 6.23
CA ASN A 47 11.47 -2.54 7.45
C ASN A 47 12.65 -1.59 7.36
N LYS A 48 12.60 -0.51 8.13
CA LYS A 48 13.58 0.57 8.05
C LYS A 48 15.01 0.04 8.23
N THR A 49 15.25 -0.77 9.26
CA THR A 49 16.57 -1.33 9.56
C THR A 49 17.09 -2.22 8.43
N ALA A 50 16.22 -3.04 7.82
CA ALA A 50 16.62 -3.88 6.70
C ALA A 50 16.87 -3.06 5.42
N MET A 51 16.06 -2.02 5.17
CA MET A 51 16.23 -1.14 4.02
C MET A 51 17.49 -0.28 4.13
N ASP A 52 17.75 0.32 5.30
CA ASP A 52 18.93 1.16 5.52
C ASP A 52 20.25 0.41 5.26
N ARG A 53 20.27 -0.92 5.46
CA ARG A 53 21.44 -1.77 5.17
C ARG A 53 21.75 -1.92 3.68
N VAL A 54 20.75 -1.78 2.82
CA VAL A 54 20.90 -1.98 1.37
C VAL A 54 20.76 -0.68 0.58
N MET A 55 20.32 0.40 1.22
CA MET A 55 20.12 1.71 0.61
C MET A 55 21.24 2.68 0.99
N LYS A 56 21.53 3.67 0.15
CA LYS A 56 22.54 4.69 0.47
C LYS A 56 22.16 5.47 1.75
N PRO A 57 23.13 5.92 2.56
CA PRO A 57 22.85 6.82 3.69
C PRO A 57 22.06 8.06 3.25
N GLY A 58 21.11 8.50 4.09
CA GLY A 58 20.22 9.63 3.77
C GLY A 58 19.02 9.28 2.87
N THR A 59 18.79 7.99 2.60
CA THR A 59 17.63 7.53 1.82
C THR A 59 16.30 8.02 2.42
N ARG A 60 15.41 8.48 1.53
CA ARG A 60 14.05 8.90 1.85
C ARG A 60 13.09 7.75 1.55
N TYR A 61 12.15 7.52 2.45
CA TYR A 61 11.15 6.46 2.32
C TYR A 61 9.78 7.06 2.03
N ILE A 62 9.15 6.57 0.97
CA ILE A 62 7.85 7.03 0.51
C ILE A 62 6.91 5.83 0.53
N GLY A 63 5.76 5.97 1.17
CA GLY A 63 4.70 4.97 1.14
C GLY A 63 3.48 5.48 0.37
N ILE A 64 2.58 4.57 0.03
CA ILE A 64 1.28 4.89 -0.56
C ILE A 64 0.22 4.15 0.23
N MET A 65 -0.83 4.85 0.63
CA MET A 65 -1.98 4.27 1.31
C MET A 65 -3.26 4.65 0.57
N ARG A 66 -4.28 3.80 0.70
CA ARG A 66 -5.60 3.98 0.10
C ARG A 66 -6.68 3.75 1.15
N GLU A 67 -7.82 4.41 0.96
CA GLU A 67 -9.00 4.18 1.79
C GLU A 67 -9.32 2.67 1.84
N PRO A 68 -9.45 2.05 3.03
CA PRO A 68 -9.52 0.61 3.16
C PRO A 68 -10.64 -0.08 2.37
N GLN A 69 -11.84 0.51 2.25
CA GLN A 69 -12.96 -0.09 1.49
C GLN A 69 -12.67 -0.11 -0.02
N SER A 70 -12.08 0.97 -0.52
CA SER A 70 -11.65 1.10 -1.91
C SER A 70 -10.46 0.19 -2.20
N HIS A 71 -9.57 0.03 -1.22
CA HIS A 71 -8.44 -0.88 -1.28
C HIS A 71 -8.89 -2.35 -1.36
N ILE A 72 -9.77 -2.83 -0.48
CA ILE A 72 -10.21 -4.23 -0.47
C ILE A 72 -10.90 -4.62 -1.79
N ARG A 73 -11.68 -3.71 -2.38
CA ARG A 73 -12.27 -3.90 -3.71
C ARG A 73 -11.19 -4.16 -4.76
N SER A 74 -10.16 -3.33 -4.80
CA SER A 74 -9.06 -3.51 -5.75
C SER A 74 -8.29 -4.80 -5.48
N TRP A 75 -7.90 -5.04 -4.23
CA TRP A 75 -7.07 -6.15 -3.78
C TRP A 75 -7.73 -7.51 -4.03
N PHE A 76 -9.00 -7.65 -3.65
CA PHE A 76 -9.77 -8.89 -3.76
C PHE A 76 -9.92 -9.35 -5.21
N PHE A 77 -10.21 -8.44 -6.14
CA PHE A 77 -10.38 -8.79 -7.55
C PHE A 77 -9.03 -8.91 -8.28
N TYR A 78 -8.05 -8.07 -7.96
CA TYR A 78 -6.69 -8.14 -8.55
C TYR A 78 -6.05 -9.50 -8.31
N ASN A 79 -6.02 -9.92 -7.04
CA ASN A 79 -5.41 -11.18 -6.62
C ASN A 79 -6.33 -12.39 -6.82
N ARG A 80 -7.50 -12.19 -7.43
CA ARG A 80 -8.47 -13.24 -7.75
C ARG A 80 -8.94 -14.02 -6.51
N HIS A 81 -9.17 -13.33 -5.38
CA HIS A 81 -9.58 -13.96 -4.12
C HIS A 81 -10.92 -14.68 -4.22
N HIS A 82 -11.81 -14.20 -5.08
CA HIS A 82 -13.02 -14.93 -5.45
C HIS A 82 -12.77 -16.37 -5.94
N ARG A 83 -11.61 -16.66 -6.56
CA ARG A 83 -11.22 -18.02 -6.94
C ARG A 83 -10.67 -18.82 -5.76
N ILE A 84 -9.93 -18.17 -4.86
CA ILE A 84 -9.39 -18.79 -3.64
C ILE A 84 -10.54 -19.22 -2.72
N TYR A 85 -11.54 -18.35 -2.59
CA TYR A 85 -12.75 -18.55 -1.83
C TYR A 85 -13.80 -19.40 -2.55
N LYS A 86 -13.58 -19.72 -3.84
CA LYS A 86 -14.44 -20.53 -4.70
C LYS A 86 -15.87 -19.96 -4.88
N ASN A 87 -16.01 -18.65 -4.84
CA ASN A 87 -17.29 -17.95 -5.01
C ASN A 87 -17.33 -17.07 -6.28
N GLN A 88 -16.42 -17.26 -7.23
CA GLN A 88 -16.32 -16.45 -8.46
C GLN A 88 -17.59 -16.42 -9.32
N GLY A 89 -18.38 -17.51 -9.28
CA GLY A 89 -19.64 -17.62 -10.01
C GLY A 89 -20.77 -16.80 -9.40
N HIS A 90 -20.62 -16.35 -8.15
CA HIS A 90 -21.71 -15.75 -7.40
C HIS A 90 -21.90 -14.28 -7.78
N LYS A 91 -23.09 -13.74 -7.48
CA LYS A 91 -23.46 -12.37 -7.84
C LYS A 91 -22.58 -11.34 -7.14
N ASN A 92 -22.33 -11.53 -5.84
CA ASN A 92 -21.55 -10.60 -5.01
C ASN A 92 -20.45 -11.34 -4.21
N PRO A 93 -19.37 -11.80 -4.85
CA PRO A 93 -18.35 -12.61 -4.18
C PRO A 93 -17.59 -11.87 -3.07
N LEU A 94 -17.41 -10.55 -3.20
CA LEU A 94 -16.76 -9.76 -2.16
C LEU A 94 -17.71 -9.53 -0.99
N GLY A 95 -18.98 -9.20 -1.26
CA GLY A 95 -19.98 -9.06 -0.20
C GLY A 95 -20.18 -10.35 0.60
N GLU A 96 -20.29 -11.50 -0.08
CA GLU A 96 -20.39 -12.79 0.60
C GLU A 96 -19.17 -13.09 1.46
N TYR A 97 -17.96 -12.77 0.98
CA TYR A 97 -16.76 -12.85 1.82
C TYR A 97 -16.91 -11.98 3.08
N LEU A 98 -17.35 -10.73 2.92
CA LEU A 98 -17.54 -9.80 4.03
C LEU A 98 -18.73 -10.15 4.94
N ASP A 99 -19.69 -10.95 4.50
CA ASP A 99 -20.77 -11.43 5.36
C ASP A 99 -20.28 -12.44 6.41
N ASN A 100 -19.21 -13.18 6.12
CA ASN A 100 -18.58 -14.14 7.02
C ASN A 100 -17.08 -14.38 6.69
N PRO A 101 -16.20 -13.40 6.97
CA PRO A 101 -14.81 -13.44 6.53
C PRO A 101 -14.03 -14.59 7.19
N GLU A 102 -14.27 -14.86 8.46
CA GLU A 102 -13.66 -15.98 9.20
C GLU A 102 -13.88 -17.33 8.50
N HIS A 103 -15.12 -17.60 8.07
CA HIS A 103 -15.45 -18.86 7.40
C HIS A 103 -14.68 -19.03 6.08
N PHE A 104 -14.65 -17.98 5.26
CA PHE A 104 -13.94 -18.02 3.98
C PHE A 104 -12.42 -18.16 4.15
N GLU A 105 -11.85 -17.48 5.15
CA GLU A 105 -10.43 -17.57 5.47
C GLU A 105 -10.05 -18.94 6.02
N GLU A 106 -10.85 -19.51 6.91
CA GLU A 106 -10.65 -20.86 7.44
C GLU A 106 -10.69 -21.91 6.31
N LEU A 107 -11.70 -21.85 5.44
CA LEU A 107 -11.81 -22.74 4.30
C LEU A 107 -10.61 -22.64 3.36
N ALA A 108 -10.14 -21.42 3.10
CA ALA A 108 -8.96 -21.20 2.27
C ALA A 108 -7.68 -21.69 2.96
N GLY A 109 -7.55 -21.49 4.27
CA GLY A 109 -6.40 -21.94 5.06
C GLY A 109 -6.25 -23.47 5.07
N ARG A 110 -7.36 -24.18 5.32
CA ARG A 110 -7.41 -25.66 5.25
C ARG A 110 -6.96 -26.18 3.88
N ARG A 111 -7.41 -25.55 2.79
CA ARG A 111 -7.06 -25.94 1.41
C ARG A 111 -5.60 -25.69 1.07
N LYS A 112 -5.06 -24.54 1.49
CA LYS A 112 -3.67 -24.14 1.19
C LYS A 112 -2.63 -24.76 2.13
N LYS A 113 -3.06 -25.53 3.14
CA LYS A 113 -2.21 -26.03 4.23
C LYS A 113 -1.35 -24.91 4.85
N ARG A 114 -1.91 -23.69 4.90
CA ARG A 114 -1.25 -22.51 5.46
C ARG A 114 -2.29 -21.71 6.25
N PRO A 115 -2.03 -21.40 7.53
CA PRO A 115 -3.00 -20.72 8.40
C PRO A 115 -3.26 -19.26 8.01
N TYR A 116 -2.47 -18.67 7.11
CA TYR A 116 -2.57 -17.26 6.78
C TYR A 116 -3.15 -17.02 5.39
N VAL A 117 -4.37 -16.48 5.34
CA VAL A 117 -4.91 -15.80 4.16
C VAL A 117 -4.64 -14.32 4.39
N GLY A 118 -3.63 -13.78 3.71
CA GLY A 118 -3.04 -12.48 4.00
C GLY A 118 -3.85 -11.28 3.52
N ASP A 119 -5.12 -11.25 3.92
CA ASP A 119 -6.13 -10.30 3.46
C ASP A 119 -6.50 -9.29 4.54
N ARG A 120 -6.26 -9.64 5.81
CA ARG A 120 -6.42 -8.75 6.97
C ARG A 120 -5.22 -7.80 7.11
N ASN A 121 -5.51 -6.54 7.43
CA ASN A 121 -4.54 -5.48 7.71
C ASN A 121 -3.43 -5.41 6.67
N LYS A 122 -3.81 -5.51 5.39
CA LYS A 122 -2.85 -5.74 4.32
C LYS A 122 -1.96 -4.52 4.08
N GLN A 123 -2.54 -3.33 4.13
CA GLN A 123 -1.78 -2.09 3.94
C GLN A 123 -0.82 -1.89 5.10
N ALA A 124 -1.26 -2.13 6.34
CA ALA A 124 -0.43 -2.06 7.54
C ALA A 124 0.74 -3.03 7.47
N HIS A 125 0.48 -4.30 7.11
CA HIS A 125 1.54 -5.29 6.93
C HIS A 125 2.57 -4.85 5.86
N GLU A 126 2.12 -4.34 4.71
CA GLU A 126 3.04 -3.88 3.65
C GLU A 126 3.84 -2.65 4.06
N LEU A 127 3.19 -1.69 4.72
CA LEU A 127 3.81 -0.45 5.20
C LEU A 127 4.68 -0.65 6.43
N GLY A 128 4.80 -1.87 6.97
CA GLY A 128 5.78 -2.22 8.00
C GLY A 128 5.26 -2.10 9.43
N PHE A 129 3.95 -2.20 9.63
CA PHE A 129 3.38 -2.36 10.97
C PHE A 129 3.93 -3.65 11.61
N PRO A 130 4.29 -3.65 12.91
CA PRO A 130 4.94 -4.79 13.55
C PRO A 130 4.12 -6.09 13.43
N PRO A 131 4.66 -7.18 12.84
CA PRO A 131 3.91 -8.39 12.57
C PRO A 131 3.31 -9.05 13.82
N GLU A 132 4.03 -8.99 14.94
CA GLU A 132 3.60 -9.49 16.24
C GLU A 132 2.40 -8.73 16.83
N LEU A 133 2.16 -7.51 16.36
CA LEU A 133 1.05 -6.66 16.79
C LEU A 133 -0.14 -6.70 15.81
N LEU A 134 -0.07 -7.42 14.68
CA LEU A 134 -1.14 -7.42 13.67
C LEU A 134 -2.48 -7.99 14.15
N ASN A 135 -2.47 -8.74 15.26
CA ASN A 135 -3.65 -9.30 15.91
C ASN A 135 -3.94 -8.66 17.27
N THR A 136 -3.25 -7.56 17.63
CA THR A 136 -3.54 -6.86 18.88
C THR A 136 -4.95 -6.26 18.83
N GLU A 137 -5.62 -6.22 19.98
CA GLU A 137 -6.86 -5.46 20.17
C GLU A 137 -6.62 -4.14 20.92
N ASP A 138 -5.42 -3.96 21.48
CA ASP A 138 -5.05 -2.75 22.22
C ASP A 138 -4.81 -1.57 21.27
N THR A 139 -5.72 -0.62 21.34
CA THR A 139 -5.70 0.59 20.53
C THR A 139 -4.51 1.50 20.82
N ASP A 140 -4.04 1.58 22.06
CA ASP A 140 -2.92 2.47 22.40
C ASP A 140 -1.60 1.95 21.87
N THR A 141 -1.43 0.62 21.92
CA THR A 141 -0.32 -0.08 21.26
C THR A 141 -0.33 0.14 19.75
N MET A 142 -1.50 0.03 19.10
CA MET A 142 -1.61 0.32 17.66
C MET A 142 -1.18 1.75 17.34
N ASP A 143 -1.74 2.74 18.03
CA ASP A 143 -1.47 4.15 17.74
C ASP A 143 -0.01 4.52 17.98
N THR A 144 0.61 3.90 18.98
CA THR A 144 2.04 4.06 19.27
C THR A 144 2.90 3.50 18.14
N ALA A 145 2.60 2.30 17.66
CA ALA A 145 3.29 1.71 16.51
C ALA A 145 3.10 2.54 15.23
N ILE A 146 1.90 3.09 15.00
CA ILE A 146 1.61 3.97 13.85
C ILE A 146 2.44 5.25 13.93
N ARG A 147 2.52 5.89 15.10
CA ARG A 147 3.35 7.10 15.31
C ARG A 147 4.84 6.82 15.07
N GLN A 148 5.35 5.70 15.56
CA GLN A 148 6.74 5.28 15.32
C GLN A 148 7.00 5.02 13.83
N LEU A 149 6.05 4.37 13.15
CA LEU A 149 6.15 4.11 11.73
C LEU A 149 6.18 5.40 10.91
N ASN A 150 5.33 6.38 11.27
CA ASN A 150 5.32 7.70 10.64
C ASN A 150 6.68 8.42 10.70
N GLN A 151 7.46 8.22 11.77
CA GLN A 151 8.82 8.79 11.87
C GLN A 151 9.81 8.16 10.88
N SER A 152 9.53 6.96 10.37
CA SER A 152 10.38 6.27 9.40
C SER A 152 10.13 6.69 7.96
N TYR A 153 8.92 7.19 7.67
CA TYR A 153 8.54 7.66 6.35
C TYR A 153 8.83 9.15 6.19
N THR A 154 9.36 9.52 5.02
CA THR A 154 9.44 10.93 4.61
C THR A 154 8.05 11.45 4.24
N PHE A 155 7.24 10.63 3.58
CA PHE A 155 5.87 10.97 3.23
C PHE A 155 5.05 9.71 2.89
N ILE A 156 3.76 9.74 3.21
CA ILE A 156 2.78 8.75 2.75
C ILE A 156 1.83 9.46 1.79
N ILE A 157 1.81 9.01 0.54
CA ILE A 157 0.83 9.43 -0.47
C ILE A 157 -0.53 8.85 -0.11
N ILE A 158 -1.58 9.67 -0.14
CA ILE A 158 -2.97 9.22 -0.02
C ILE A 158 -3.54 9.09 -1.42
N SER A 159 -3.95 7.89 -1.80
CA SER A 159 -4.35 7.56 -3.17
C SER A 159 -5.55 8.36 -3.65
N GLU A 160 -6.44 8.75 -2.75
CA GLU A 160 -7.62 9.58 -3.00
C GLU A 160 -7.25 11.02 -3.38
N TYR A 161 -6.08 11.48 -2.94
CA TYR A 161 -5.52 12.82 -3.17
C TYR A 161 -4.16 12.69 -3.85
N TYR A 162 -4.06 11.82 -4.86
CA TYR A 162 -2.78 11.40 -5.44
C TYR A 162 -2.00 12.59 -6.01
N GLU A 163 -2.66 13.48 -6.75
CA GLU A 163 -2.03 14.65 -7.37
C GLU A 163 -1.57 15.67 -6.32
N GLU A 164 -2.41 15.95 -5.34
CA GLU A 164 -2.09 16.81 -4.20
C GLU A 164 -0.93 16.22 -3.38
N SER A 165 -0.94 14.89 -3.20
CA SER A 165 0.14 14.15 -2.54
C SER A 165 1.45 14.23 -3.32
N LEU A 166 1.44 14.19 -4.64
CA LEU A 166 2.63 14.33 -5.47
C LEU A 166 3.23 15.74 -5.38
N VAL A 167 2.39 16.78 -5.40
CA VAL A 167 2.85 18.16 -5.19
C VAL A 167 3.46 18.33 -3.80
N MET A 168 2.82 17.77 -2.76
CA MET A 168 3.38 17.79 -1.41
C MET A 168 4.70 17.02 -1.30
N LEU A 169 4.79 15.86 -1.95
CA LEU A 169 6.02 15.07 -2.02
C LEU A 169 7.15 15.85 -2.70
N ARG A 170 6.83 16.56 -3.80
CA ARG A 170 7.77 17.44 -4.50
C ARG A 170 8.38 18.47 -3.55
N ARG A 171 7.54 19.18 -2.79
CA ARG A 171 7.98 20.16 -1.79
C ARG A 171 8.89 19.52 -0.72
N LYS A 172 8.52 18.34 -0.21
CA LYS A 172 9.28 17.62 0.83
C LYS A 172 10.64 17.09 0.35
N LEU A 173 10.78 16.82 -0.95
CA LEU A 173 12.02 16.30 -1.54
C LEU A 173 12.82 17.36 -2.30
N CYS A 174 12.35 18.61 -2.33
CA CYS A 174 12.93 19.69 -3.13
C CYS A 174 13.11 19.32 -4.61
N TRP A 175 12.15 18.58 -5.17
CA TRP A 175 12.18 18.17 -6.57
C TRP A 175 11.65 19.26 -7.49
N ASP A 176 12.12 19.35 -8.72
CA ASP A 176 11.43 20.14 -9.75
C ASP A 176 10.08 19.51 -10.14
N MET A 177 9.17 20.33 -10.68
CA MET A 177 7.84 19.88 -11.15
C MET A 177 7.92 18.72 -12.12
N TYR A 178 8.95 18.73 -12.98
CA TYR A 178 9.20 17.68 -13.98
C TYR A 178 9.26 16.27 -13.38
N TYR A 179 9.80 16.11 -12.16
CA TYR A 179 9.99 14.79 -11.56
C TYR A 179 8.71 14.14 -11.03
N ILE A 180 7.61 14.91 -10.91
CA ILE A 180 6.32 14.39 -10.48
C ILE A 180 5.32 14.24 -11.63
N LEU A 181 5.68 14.64 -12.85
CA LEU A 181 4.84 14.44 -14.03
C LEU A 181 4.68 12.93 -14.32
N HIS A 182 3.46 12.53 -14.65
CA HIS A 182 3.14 11.14 -14.98
C HIS A 182 2.08 11.07 -16.09
N SER A 183 1.96 9.90 -16.71
CA SER A 183 0.88 9.63 -17.64
C SER A 183 -0.42 9.32 -16.90
N ASN A 184 -1.55 9.81 -17.41
CA ASN A 184 -2.90 9.48 -16.92
C ASN A 184 -3.45 8.16 -17.50
N LYS A 185 -2.63 7.41 -18.23
CA LYS A 185 -3.05 6.14 -18.82
C LYS A 185 -3.35 5.10 -17.73
N LYS A 186 -4.61 4.68 -17.64
CA LYS A 186 -5.03 3.58 -16.76
C LYS A 186 -4.57 2.23 -17.31
N ILE A 187 -3.37 1.79 -16.90
CA ILE A 187 -2.78 0.51 -17.35
C ILE A 187 -3.33 -0.73 -16.63
N HIS A 188 -4.01 -0.54 -15.49
CA HIS A 188 -4.52 -1.62 -14.64
C HIS A 188 -6.01 -1.48 -14.33
N GLU A 189 -6.78 -0.91 -15.26
CA GLU A 189 -8.22 -0.83 -15.08
C GLU A 189 -8.85 -2.23 -15.03
N GLN A 190 -9.57 -2.49 -13.95
CA GLN A 190 -10.27 -3.75 -13.74
C GLN A 190 -11.70 -3.61 -14.26
N HIS A 191 -11.98 -4.16 -15.43
CA HIS A 191 -13.33 -4.23 -15.98
C HIS A 191 -14.15 -5.36 -15.35
N ASN A 192 -14.29 -5.35 -14.01
CA ASN A 192 -15.14 -6.30 -13.29
C ASN A 192 -16.30 -5.55 -12.63
N PRO A 193 -17.54 -5.63 -13.14
CA PRO A 193 -18.68 -4.91 -12.58
C PRO A 193 -18.97 -5.34 -11.13
N LYS A 194 -18.62 -6.57 -10.74
CA LYS A 194 -18.79 -7.07 -9.37
C LYS A 194 -17.94 -6.30 -8.35
N LYS A 195 -16.92 -5.56 -8.80
CA LYS A 195 -16.09 -4.67 -7.98
C LYS A 195 -16.87 -3.49 -7.40
N TYR A 196 -17.94 -3.07 -8.04
CA TYR A 196 -18.67 -1.85 -7.72
C TYR A 196 -20.01 -2.10 -7.02
N ILE A 197 -20.30 -3.36 -6.65
CA ILE A 197 -21.51 -3.68 -5.88
C ILE A 197 -21.41 -3.00 -4.51
N PRO A 198 -22.40 -2.17 -4.09
CA PRO A 198 -22.39 -1.52 -2.79
C PRO A 198 -22.32 -2.52 -1.63
N PHE A 199 -21.67 -2.12 -0.54
CA PHE A 199 -21.62 -2.93 0.68
C PHE A 199 -22.84 -2.64 1.55
N THR A 200 -23.32 -3.65 2.27
CA THR A 200 -24.29 -3.46 3.36
C THR A 200 -23.58 -2.95 4.61
N ASP A 201 -24.33 -2.39 5.57
CA ASP A 201 -23.76 -1.93 6.84
C ASP A 201 -23.05 -3.05 7.60
N LYS A 202 -23.63 -4.25 7.60
CA LYS A 202 -23.01 -5.46 8.19
C LYS A 202 -21.66 -5.79 7.52
N GLN A 203 -21.59 -5.71 6.19
CA GLN A 203 -20.35 -5.99 5.45
C GLN A 203 -19.28 -4.92 5.73
N LEU A 204 -19.69 -3.66 5.88
CA LEU A 204 -18.80 -2.56 6.27
C LEU A 204 -18.26 -2.75 7.70
N GLU A 205 -19.11 -3.13 8.64
CA GLU A 205 -18.73 -3.40 10.03
C GLU A 205 -17.77 -4.58 10.12
N ASN A 206 -18.07 -5.69 9.43
CA ASN A 206 -17.17 -6.84 9.35
C ASN A 206 -15.83 -6.47 8.73
N HIS A 207 -15.83 -5.67 7.66
CA HIS A 207 -14.60 -5.21 7.03
C HIS A 207 -13.75 -4.37 7.99
N ARG A 208 -14.38 -3.44 8.75
CA ARG A 208 -13.69 -2.65 9.78
C ARG A 208 -13.10 -3.53 10.87
N ARG A 209 -13.88 -4.49 11.38
CA ARG A 209 -13.47 -5.41 12.44
C ARG A 209 -12.24 -6.24 12.08
N ILE A 210 -12.17 -6.77 10.86
CA ILE A 210 -11.03 -7.61 10.44
C ILE A 210 -9.83 -6.80 9.92
N ASN A 211 -10.00 -5.49 9.69
CA ASN A 211 -8.96 -4.57 9.18
C ASN A 211 -8.76 -3.34 10.07
N THR A 212 -8.93 -3.48 11.39
CA THR A 212 -8.88 -2.36 12.34
C THR A 212 -7.61 -1.52 12.20
N ILE A 213 -6.46 -2.14 11.99
CA ILE A 213 -5.17 -1.45 11.90
C ILE A 213 -5.07 -0.66 10.59
N ASP A 214 -5.53 -1.21 9.46
CA ASP A 214 -5.58 -0.49 8.18
C ASP A 214 -6.45 0.77 8.29
N TYR A 215 -7.61 0.69 8.95
CA TYR A 215 -8.47 1.85 9.18
C TYR A 215 -7.78 2.91 10.04
N ARG A 216 -7.19 2.51 11.17
CA ARG A 216 -6.53 3.46 12.08
C ARG A 216 -5.29 4.09 11.45
N MET A 217 -4.50 3.32 10.70
CA MET A 217 -3.39 3.85 9.92
C MET A 217 -3.88 4.84 8.86
N TYR A 218 -4.92 4.51 8.09
CA TYR A 218 -5.43 5.40 7.06
C TYR A 218 -5.91 6.72 7.66
N ASP A 219 -6.70 6.65 8.73
CA ASP A 219 -7.18 7.83 9.45
C ASP A 219 -6.03 8.70 9.99
N PHE A 220 -4.98 8.08 10.53
CA PHE A 220 -3.79 8.79 11.01
C PHE A 220 -3.03 9.51 9.88
N PHE A 221 -2.73 8.80 8.78
CA PHE A 221 -1.96 9.35 7.67
C PHE A 221 -2.75 10.38 6.87
N ASN A 222 -4.06 10.16 6.69
CA ASN A 222 -4.96 11.12 6.06
C ASN A 222 -5.04 12.43 6.87
N ARG A 223 -5.18 12.35 8.21
CA ARG A 223 -5.13 13.56 9.06
C ARG A 223 -3.78 14.28 8.99
N THR A 224 -2.69 13.54 9.00
CA THR A 224 -1.33 14.11 8.89
C THR A 224 -1.12 14.81 7.55
N PHE A 225 -1.61 14.22 6.46
CA PHE A 225 -1.60 14.81 5.13
C PHE A 225 -2.36 16.15 5.11
N TRP A 226 -3.62 16.16 5.55
CA TRP A 226 -4.45 17.37 5.52
C TRP A 226 -3.93 18.48 6.45
N LYS A 227 -3.37 18.12 7.60
CA LYS A 227 -2.67 19.08 8.45
C LYS A 227 -1.50 19.74 7.71
N THR A 228 -0.70 18.95 6.98
CA THR A 228 0.42 19.47 6.19
C THR A 228 -0.08 20.39 5.05
N VAL A 229 -1.18 20.03 4.39
CA VAL A 229 -1.80 20.86 3.34
C VAL A 229 -2.23 22.21 3.92
N GLN A 230 -2.89 22.24 5.07
CA GLN A 230 -3.31 23.49 5.75
C GLN A 230 -2.12 24.39 6.10
N GLU A 231 -1.00 23.81 6.53
CA GLU A 231 0.23 24.57 6.83
C GLU A 231 0.85 25.20 5.57
N GLU A 232 0.73 24.53 4.43
CA GLU A 232 1.33 24.92 3.15
C GLU A 232 0.40 25.74 2.26
N GLU A 233 -0.89 25.84 2.60
CA GLU A 233 -1.93 26.57 1.85
C GLU A 233 -1.53 28.03 1.61
N LYS A 234 -1.10 28.73 2.66
CA LYS A 234 -0.66 30.13 2.58
C LYS A 234 0.61 30.34 1.72
N ARG A 235 1.27 29.26 1.31
CA ARG A 235 2.47 29.25 0.48
C ARG A 235 2.15 28.84 -0.97
N GLY A 236 0.90 29.05 -1.40
CA GLY A 236 0.47 28.83 -2.77
C GLY A 236 0.33 27.35 -3.16
N PHE A 237 -0.04 26.48 -2.21
CA PHE A 237 -0.14 25.04 -2.47
C PHE A 237 -1.19 24.71 -3.54
N TRP A 238 -2.35 25.35 -3.49
CA TRP A 238 -3.45 25.06 -4.41
C TRP A 238 -3.21 25.56 -5.83
N GLU A 239 -2.54 26.70 -5.98
CA GLU A 239 -2.10 27.24 -7.27
C GLU A 239 -1.10 26.30 -7.93
N GLU A 240 -0.19 25.73 -7.13
CA GLU A 240 0.77 24.73 -7.61
C GLU A 240 0.10 23.42 -8.01
N VAL A 241 -0.89 22.96 -7.24
CA VAL A 241 -1.71 21.79 -7.60
C VAL A 241 -2.46 22.04 -8.91
N ALA A 242 -3.11 23.20 -9.07
CA ALA A 242 -3.82 23.54 -10.30
C ALA A 242 -2.88 23.57 -11.51
N TYR A 243 -1.69 24.15 -11.36
CA TYR A 243 -0.67 24.16 -12.40
C TYR A 243 -0.16 22.75 -12.74
N PHE A 244 0.07 21.90 -11.72
CA PHE A 244 0.47 20.52 -11.93
C PHE A 244 -0.58 19.73 -12.73
N LYS A 245 -1.87 19.84 -12.38
CA LYS A 245 -2.95 19.15 -13.08
C LYS A 245 -3.04 19.59 -14.55
N ASP A 246 -2.94 20.89 -14.82
CA ASP A 246 -2.90 21.41 -16.19
C ASP A 246 -1.72 20.82 -16.98
N LEU A 247 -0.53 20.70 -16.39
CA LEU A 247 0.62 20.08 -17.06
C LEU A 247 0.41 18.59 -17.38
N VAL A 248 -0.25 17.85 -16.48
CA VAL A 248 -0.49 16.41 -16.63
C VAL A 248 -1.58 16.11 -17.67
N GLU A 249 -2.53 17.03 -17.86
CA GLU A 249 -3.60 16.91 -18.87
C GLU A 249 -3.15 17.28 -20.29
N ARG A 250 -2.00 17.95 -20.45
CA ARG A 250 -1.47 18.31 -21.77
C ARG A 250 -1.09 17.04 -22.57
N PRO A 251 -1.52 16.94 -23.84
CA PRO A 251 -1.30 15.78 -24.69
C PRO A 251 0.17 15.56 -25.09
#